data_AF-A0A8J5LE17-F1
#
_entry.id   AF-A0A8J5LE17-F1
#
_cell.length_a   1.000
_cell.length_b   1.000
_cell.length_c   1.000
_cell.angle_alpha   90.00
_cell.angle_beta   90.00
_cell.angle_gamma   90.00
#
_symmetry.space_group_name_H-M   'P 1'
#
loop_
_entity.id
_entity.type
_entity.pdbx_description
1 polymer ?
#
loop_
_entity_poly.entity_id
_entity_poly.type
_entity_poly.pdbx_seq_one_letter_code
_entity_poly.pdbx_strand_id
1 'polypeptide(L)'
;MTPHNSLINGETLTSTGDLFQLGFFSLDNSSAKGYIGIWYCNHTPQEGTVVWIANRNKSVNTSMASFNLTSDGNLVLFEEDKIVWSTGTRSTELNSARLQLLESGNLVLNDSNYILWQSFEHKNESGMYLVGMKFGFDNRANTSWQLVSWKNPMDPSPGDYIMMIRALPIPDDDEGILHILSRWHMERI
;
A
#
# COMPACT_ATOMS: atom_id res chain seq x y z
N MET A 1 -14.09 8.21 -3.09
CA MET A 1 -14.70 7.37 -4.14
C MET A 1 -15.79 6.50 -3.53
N THR A 2 -16.94 6.41 -4.19
CA THR A 2 -18.09 5.57 -3.78
C THR A 2 -18.15 4.30 -4.64
N PRO A 3 -18.95 3.30 -4.27
CA PRO A 3 -19.14 2.11 -5.06
C PRO A 3 -19.72 2.45 -6.44
N HIS A 4 -19.42 1.62 -7.44
CA HIS A 4 -19.71 1.84 -8.87
C HIS A 4 -18.88 2.95 -9.54
N ASN A 5 -18.06 3.69 -8.80
CA ASN A 5 -17.06 4.56 -9.39
C ASN A 5 -15.74 3.82 -9.52
N SER A 6 -14.98 4.24 -10.51
CA SER A 6 -13.64 3.77 -10.76
C SER A 6 -12.70 4.95 -10.97
N LEU A 7 -11.41 4.72 -10.74
CA LEU A 7 -10.38 5.54 -11.34
C LEU A 7 -9.90 4.82 -12.60
N ILE A 8 -9.76 5.57 -13.68
CA ILE A 8 -9.07 5.13 -14.90
C ILE A 8 -7.83 6.00 -15.17
N ASN A 9 -7.08 5.68 -16.22
CA ASN A 9 -5.86 6.42 -16.54
C ASN A 9 -6.13 7.92 -16.73
N GLY A 10 -5.34 8.77 -16.07
CA GLY A 10 -5.49 10.23 -16.06
C GLY A 10 -6.40 10.78 -14.98
N GLU A 11 -7.18 9.95 -14.29
CA GLU A 11 -7.98 10.34 -13.13
C GLU A 11 -7.20 10.16 -11.83
N THR A 12 -7.47 11.04 -10.86
CA THR A 12 -6.84 10.99 -9.54
C THR A 12 -7.84 11.19 -8.41
N LEU A 13 -7.52 10.62 -7.26
CA LEU A 13 -8.17 10.90 -5.98
C LEU A 13 -7.18 11.67 -5.09
N THR A 14 -7.50 12.94 -4.81
CA THR A 14 -6.66 13.82 -3.99
C THR A 14 -7.03 13.69 -2.51
N SER A 15 -6.02 13.79 -1.64
CA SER A 15 -6.19 13.78 -0.19
C SER A 15 -6.91 15.04 0.28
N THR A 16 -7.60 14.94 1.42
CA THR A 16 -8.02 16.15 2.15
C THR A 16 -6.77 16.99 2.48
N GLY A 17 -6.69 18.24 2.02
CA GLY A 17 -5.51 19.10 2.21
C GLY A 17 -4.49 19.11 1.05
N ASP A 18 -4.79 18.42 -0.06
CA ASP A 18 -4.05 18.52 -1.34
C ASP A 18 -2.55 18.15 -1.28
N LEU A 19 -2.11 17.38 -0.29
CA LEU A 19 -0.73 16.94 -0.15
C LEU A 19 -0.42 15.66 -0.93
N PHE A 20 -1.38 14.74 -1.01
CA PHE A 20 -1.23 13.44 -1.66
C PHE A 20 -2.28 13.24 -2.74
N GLN A 21 -1.92 12.47 -3.77
CA GLN A 21 -2.84 12.01 -4.79
C GLN A 21 -2.63 10.53 -5.08
N LEU A 22 -3.73 9.83 -5.32
CA LEU A 22 -3.79 8.44 -5.78
C LEU A 22 -4.17 8.44 -7.26
N GLY A 23 -3.48 7.65 -8.07
CA GLY A 23 -3.87 7.44 -9.47
C GLY A 23 -2.97 6.47 -10.20
N PHE A 24 -3.21 6.32 -11.51
CA PHE A 24 -2.33 5.54 -12.38
C PHE A 24 -1.10 6.34 -12.78
N PHE A 25 0.04 5.66 -12.85
CA PHE A 25 1.30 6.25 -13.31
C PHE A 25 2.19 5.22 -14.00
N SER A 26 3.12 5.69 -14.82
CA SER A 26 4.23 4.92 -15.35
C SER A 26 5.53 5.59 -14.95
N LEU A 27 6.57 4.82 -14.63
CA LEU A 27 7.91 5.39 -14.42
C LEU A 27 8.63 5.63 -15.74
N ASP A 28 8.26 4.90 -16.80
CA ASP A 28 8.76 5.09 -18.16
C ASP A 28 7.66 5.69 -19.03
N ASN A 29 7.81 6.95 -19.43
CA ASN A 29 6.84 7.69 -20.24
C ASN A 29 6.63 7.09 -21.64
N SER A 30 7.55 6.24 -22.11
CA SER A 30 7.39 5.52 -23.38
C SER A 30 6.61 4.22 -23.25
N SER A 31 6.31 3.79 -22.02
CA SER A 31 5.65 2.53 -21.72
C SER A 31 4.19 2.73 -21.35
N ALA A 32 3.33 1.87 -21.91
CA ALA A 32 1.94 1.75 -21.47
C ALA A 32 1.80 0.98 -20.12
N LYS A 33 2.87 0.29 -19.69
CA LYS A 33 2.90 -0.45 -18.43
C LYS A 33 3.14 0.48 -17.26
N GLY A 34 2.32 0.34 -16.23
CA GLY A 34 2.37 1.18 -15.05
C GLY A 34 1.70 0.54 -13.84
N TYR A 35 1.44 1.39 -12.86
CA TYR A 35 0.99 1.02 -11.53
C TYR A 35 -0.08 1.99 -11.06
N ILE A 36 -0.83 1.58 -10.04
CA ILE A 36 -1.63 2.50 -9.24
C ILE A 36 -0.95 2.70 -7.89
N GLY A 37 -0.82 3.96 -7.50
CA GLY A 37 -0.11 4.31 -6.27
C GLY A 37 -0.41 5.73 -5.81
N ILE A 38 0.21 6.07 -4.69
CA ILE A 38 0.06 7.36 -4.02
C ILE A 38 1.39 8.10 -4.11
N TRP A 39 1.34 9.40 -4.38
CA TRP A 39 2.51 10.27 -4.41
C TRP A 39 2.13 11.69 -3.93
N TYR A 40 3.15 12.52 -3.71
CA TYR A 40 2.95 13.93 -3.32
C TYR A 40 2.44 14.78 -4.49
N CYS A 41 1.45 15.63 -4.27
CA CYS A 41 0.84 16.46 -5.33
C CYS A 41 1.82 17.38 -6.06
N ASN A 42 2.88 17.86 -5.37
CA ASN A 42 3.83 18.83 -5.92
C ASN A 42 4.81 18.25 -6.94
N HIS A 43 4.83 16.92 -7.11
CA HIS A 43 5.74 16.25 -8.03
C HIS A 43 5.00 15.18 -8.84
N THR A 44 5.50 14.89 -10.03
CA THR A 44 5.06 13.71 -10.79
C THR A 44 5.67 12.44 -10.15
N PRO A 45 5.09 11.26 -10.35
CA PRO A 45 5.67 10.00 -9.89
C PRO A 45 7.09 9.73 -10.40
N GLN A 46 7.45 10.28 -11.55
CA GLN A 46 8.76 10.13 -12.19
C GLN A 46 9.83 11.03 -11.57
N GLU A 47 9.45 12.22 -11.12
CA GLU A 47 10.37 13.22 -10.54
C GLU A 47 10.32 13.24 -9.01
N GLY A 48 9.28 12.66 -8.45
CA GLY A 48 8.92 12.75 -7.04
C GLY A 48 9.01 11.43 -6.29
N THR A 49 8.41 11.44 -5.11
CA THR A 49 8.39 10.29 -4.20
C THR A 49 7.03 9.59 -4.28
N VAL A 50 7.03 8.35 -4.77
CA VAL A 50 5.87 7.45 -4.69
C VAL A 50 5.89 6.75 -3.34
N VAL A 51 4.85 6.96 -2.54
CA VAL A 51 4.81 6.57 -1.13
C VAL A 51 4.09 5.24 -0.89
N TRP A 52 3.27 4.79 -1.84
CA TRP A 52 2.58 3.51 -1.80
C TRP A 52 2.19 3.03 -3.19
N ILE A 53 2.18 1.72 -3.45
CA ILE A 53 1.82 1.10 -4.74
C ILE A 53 0.98 -0.16 -4.48
N ALA A 54 -0.20 -0.27 -5.09
CA ALA A 54 -1.07 -1.43 -4.90
C ALA A 54 -0.53 -2.67 -5.62
N ASN A 55 -0.26 -2.55 -6.91
CA ASN A 55 0.11 -3.66 -7.79
C ASN A 55 1.62 -3.75 -8.01
N ARG A 56 2.39 -3.55 -6.94
CA ARG A 56 3.85 -3.48 -6.97
C ARG A 56 4.50 -4.72 -7.60
N ASN A 57 3.90 -5.89 -7.41
CA ASN A 57 4.39 -7.17 -7.92
C ASN A 57 4.09 -7.40 -9.40
N LYS A 58 3.15 -6.66 -10.01
CA LYS A 58 2.70 -6.88 -11.38
C LYS A 58 2.16 -5.59 -12.01
N SER A 59 2.92 -5.04 -12.94
CA SER A 59 2.49 -3.88 -13.73
C SER A 59 1.31 -4.21 -14.65
N VAL A 60 0.50 -3.18 -14.93
CA VAL A 60 -0.68 -3.27 -15.80
C VAL A 60 -0.56 -2.31 -16.97
N ASN A 61 -1.20 -2.62 -18.09
CA ASN A 61 -1.42 -1.65 -19.15
C ASN A 61 -2.43 -0.62 -18.66
N THR A 62 -1.95 0.59 -18.34
CA THR A 62 -2.75 1.61 -17.67
C THR A 62 -3.97 2.05 -18.48
N SER A 63 -3.89 2.03 -19.82
CA SER A 63 -5.02 2.37 -20.70
C SER A 63 -6.14 1.31 -20.72
N MET A 64 -5.84 0.10 -20.25
CA MET A 64 -6.79 -1.01 -20.15
C MET A 64 -7.11 -1.35 -18.69
N ALA A 65 -6.61 -0.56 -17.74
CA ALA A 65 -6.76 -0.82 -16.31
C ALA A 65 -7.80 0.10 -15.68
N SER A 66 -8.47 -0.41 -14.64
CA SER A 66 -9.39 0.38 -13.83
C SER A 66 -9.32 -0.03 -12.37
N PHE A 67 -9.37 0.95 -11.48
CA PHE A 67 -9.37 0.75 -10.04
C PHE A 67 -10.76 1.02 -9.48
N ASN A 68 -11.43 -0.04 -9.07
CA ASN A 68 -12.87 -0.04 -8.84
C ASN A 68 -13.17 -0.30 -7.38
N LEU A 69 -14.12 0.45 -6.82
CA LEU A 69 -14.79 0.06 -5.59
C LEU A 69 -16.09 -0.66 -5.96
N THR A 70 -16.14 -1.96 -5.69
CA THR A 70 -17.30 -2.79 -6.00
C THR A 70 -18.44 -2.54 -5.00
N SER A 71 -19.66 -2.90 -5.39
CA SER A 71 -20.86 -2.71 -4.55
C SER A 71 -20.83 -3.51 -3.25
N ASP A 72 -20.12 -4.65 -3.23
CA ASP A 72 -19.91 -5.46 -2.03
C ASP A 72 -18.73 -4.99 -1.18
N GLY A 73 -18.15 -3.82 -1.48
CA GLY A 73 -17.15 -3.18 -0.65
C GLY A 73 -15.74 -3.74 -0.80
N ASN A 74 -15.41 -4.31 -1.95
CA ASN A 74 -14.04 -4.71 -2.28
C ASN A 74 -13.39 -3.66 -3.20
N LEU A 75 -12.14 -3.32 -2.91
CA LEU A 75 -11.33 -2.47 -3.79
C LEU A 75 -10.49 -3.35 -4.72
N VAL A 76 -10.68 -3.19 -6.03
CA VAL A 76 -10.15 -4.12 -7.04
C VAL A 76 -9.49 -3.37 -8.20
N LEU A 77 -8.27 -3.78 -8.53
CA LEU A 77 -7.59 -3.39 -9.76
C LEU A 77 -7.84 -4.44 -10.84
N PHE A 78 -8.47 -4.02 -11.93
CA PHE A 78 -8.63 -4.81 -13.14
C PHE A 78 -7.64 -4.36 -14.23
N GLU A 79 -7.14 -5.30 -15.02
CA GLU A 79 -6.56 -5.08 -16.36
C GLU A 79 -7.48 -5.83 -17.33
N GLU A 80 -8.23 -5.08 -18.16
CA GLU A 80 -9.40 -5.59 -18.89
C GLU A 80 -10.41 -6.20 -17.91
N ASP A 81 -10.72 -7.50 -18.04
CA ASP A 81 -11.63 -8.24 -17.16
C ASP A 81 -10.89 -9.08 -16.09
N LYS A 82 -9.55 -8.95 -15.99
CA LYS A 82 -8.73 -9.77 -15.09
C LYS A 82 -8.40 -9.01 -13.82
N ILE A 83 -8.64 -9.63 -12.67
CA ILE A 83 -8.20 -9.11 -11.38
C ILE A 83 -6.68 -9.22 -11.28
N VAL A 84 -6.02 -8.10 -11.08
CA VAL A 84 -4.56 -8.02 -10.86
C VAL A 84 -4.23 -7.86 -9.39
N TRP A 85 -5.04 -7.10 -8.65
CA TRP A 85 -4.89 -6.86 -7.23
C TRP A 85 -6.26 -6.59 -6.60
N SER A 86 -6.45 -6.98 -5.33
CA SER A 86 -7.65 -6.63 -4.58
C SER A 86 -7.40 -6.65 -3.08
N THR A 87 -8.18 -5.88 -2.33
CA THR A 87 -8.14 -5.92 -0.85
C THR A 87 -8.76 -7.19 -0.27
N GLY A 88 -9.64 -7.88 -1.00
CA GLY A 88 -10.35 -9.06 -0.50
C GLY A 88 -11.35 -8.75 0.61
N THR A 89 -11.76 -7.49 0.73
CA THR A 89 -12.69 -7.02 1.77
C THR A 89 -14.13 -7.21 1.34
N ARG A 90 -15.05 -7.09 2.30
CA ARG A 90 -16.49 -7.13 2.07
C ARG A 90 -17.19 -6.21 3.06
N SER A 91 -18.10 -5.37 2.56
CA SER A 91 -18.94 -4.53 3.39
C SER A 91 -20.10 -5.31 4.01
N THR A 92 -20.63 -4.76 5.10
CA THR A 92 -21.82 -5.24 5.81
C THR A 92 -23.08 -5.06 4.99
N GLU A 93 -23.18 -3.95 4.24
CA GLU A 93 -24.28 -3.63 3.34
C GLU A 93 -23.78 -3.33 1.94
N LEU A 94 -24.61 -3.58 0.93
CA LEU A 94 -24.26 -3.20 -0.44
C LEU A 94 -24.21 -1.67 -0.56
N ASN A 95 -23.20 -1.19 -1.28
CA ASN A 95 -22.98 0.21 -1.60
C ASN A 95 -22.69 1.12 -0.40
N SER A 96 -22.40 0.57 0.78
CA SER A 96 -22.08 1.35 1.99
C SER A 96 -20.61 1.78 2.05
N ALA A 97 -19.71 1.02 1.42
CA ALA A 97 -18.28 1.27 1.49
C ALA A 97 -17.86 2.60 0.86
N ARG A 98 -16.84 3.27 1.39
CA ARG A 98 -16.29 4.55 0.91
C ARG A 98 -14.77 4.49 0.94
N LEU A 99 -14.14 4.79 -0.18
CA LEU A 99 -12.68 4.93 -0.27
C LEU A 99 -12.30 6.41 -0.13
N GLN A 100 -11.37 6.71 0.77
CA GLN A 100 -10.89 8.05 1.06
C GLN A 100 -9.36 8.07 1.16
N LEU A 101 -8.73 9.08 0.55
CA LEU A 101 -7.33 9.39 0.79
C LEU A 101 -7.27 10.48 1.86
N LEU A 102 -6.68 10.16 3.01
CA LEU A 102 -6.58 11.09 4.14
C LEU A 102 -5.41 12.06 3.94
N GLU A 103 -5.42 13.17 4.68
CA GLU A 103 -4.32 14.16 4.69
C GLU A 103 -2.96 13.54 5.06
N SER A 104 -2.96 12.45 5.82
CA SER A 104 -1.76 11.68 6.17
C SER A 104 -1.19 10.86 5.01
N GLY A 105 -1.88 10.77 3.87
CA GLY A 105 -1.54 9.87 2.77
C GLY A 105 -2.04 8.44 2.97
N ASN A 106 -2.73 8.15 4.06
CA ASN A 106 -3.36 6.85 4.30
C ASN A 106 -4.60 6.69 3.41
N LEU A 107 -4.64 5.65 2.59
CA LEU A 107 -5.79 5.29 1.78
C LEU A 107 -6.65 4.33 2.59
N VAL A 108 -7.85 4.77 2.93
CA VAL A 108 -8.75 4.06 3.85
C VAL A 108 -10.02 3.68 3.12
N LEU A 109 -10.39 2.40 3.24
CA LEU A 109 -11.67 1.86 2.83
C LEU A 109 -12.55 1.68 4.08
N ASN A 110 -13.56 2.52 4.21
CA ASN A 110 -14.49 2.53 5.33
C ASN A 110 -15.83 1.92 4.94
N ASP A 111 -16.47 1.25 5.89
CA ASP A 111 -17.88 0.89 5.82
C ASP A 111 -18.58 1.43 7.06
N SER A 112 -19.43 2.44 6.87
CA SER A 112 -20.11 3.16 7.94
C SER A 112 -19.12 3.69 8.99
N ASN A 113 -19.01 3.03 10.15
CA ASN A 113 -18.14 3.44 11.25
C ASN A 113 -16.91 2.52 11.44
N TYR A 114 -16.66 1.60 10.50
CA TYR A 114 -15.58 0.62 10.60
C TYR A 114 -14.61 0.76 9.42
N ILE A 115 -13.32 0.60 9.70
CA ILE A 115 -12.28 0.51 8.67
C ILE A 115 -12.24 -0.94 8.18
N LEU A 116 -12.53 -1.16 6.89
CA LEU A 116 -12.40 -2.47 6.25
C LEU A 116 -10.95 -2.78 5.88
N TRP A 117 -10.23 -1.76 5.40
CA TRP A 117 -8.84 -1.88 4.96
C TRP A 117 -8.16 -0.51 4.94
N GLN A 118 -6.84 -0.49 5.15
CA GLN A 118 -6.04 0.72 4.98
C GLN A 118 -4.62 0.44 4.48
N SER A 119 -4.07 1.33 3.65
CA SER A 119 -2.74 1.16 3.03
C SER A 119 -1.61 1.10 4.04
N PHE A 120 -1.77 1.75 5.20
CA PHE A 120 -0.75 1.85 6.25
C PHE A 120 -0.55 0.58 7.08
N GLU A 121 -1.41 -0.44 6.92
CA GLU A 121 -1.34 -1.69 7.68
C GLU A 121 -0.66 -2.84 6.93
N HIS A 122 -0.27 -2.65 5.67
CA HIS A 122 0.27 -3.72 4.85
C HIS A 122 1.68 -4.13 5.32
N LYS A 123 1.79 -5.30 5.95
CA LYS A 123 3.01 -5.79 6.61
C LYS A 123 4.19 -6.06 5.67
N ASN A 124 3.97 -6.34 4.39
CA ASN A 124 4.99 -7.00 3.55
C ASN A 124 5.29 -6.32 2.19
N GLU A 125 4.67 -5.19 1.86
CA GLU A 125 4.65 -4.73 0.47
C GLU A 125 5.04 -3.27 0.23
N SER A 126 5.25 -2.48 1.29
CA SER A 126 5.59 -1.08 1.10
C SER A 126 7.08 -0.89 0.83
N GLY A 127 7.42 -0.22 -0.28
CA GLY A 127 8.79 0.20 -0.56
C GLY A 127 9.21 1.48 0.18
N MET A 128 8.28 2.11 0.91
CA MET A 128 8.47 3.39 1.60
C MET A 128 7.72 3.37 2.94
N TYR A 129 8.23 4.08 3.93
CA TYR A 129 7.54 4.32 5.20
C TYR A 129 7.09 5.78 5.28
N LEU A 130 5.80 5.99 5.51
CA LEU A 130 5.23 7.28 5.89
C LEU A 130 5.03 7.36 7.40
N VAL A 131 5.16 8.57 7.94
CA VAL A 131 4.83 8.84 9.34
C VAL A 131 3.38 8.46 9.60
N GLY A 132 3.15 7.57 10.56
CA GLY A 132 1.83 7.02 10.88
C GLY A 132 1.61 5.58 10.38
N MET A 133 2.48 5.04 9.52
CA MET A 133 2.48 3.62 9.20
C MET A 133 2.92 2.79 10.41
N LYS A 134 2.43 1.54 10.50
CA LYS A 134 2.93 0.60 11.52
C LYS A 134 4.28 0.06 11.07
N PHE A 135 5.30 0.17 11.92
CA PHE A 135 6.60 -0.44 11.71
C PHE A 135 7.13 -0.99 13.03
N GLY A 136 7.50 -2.27 13.05
CA GLY A 136 7.89 -2.96 14.28
C GLY A 136 7.80 -4.47 14.21
N PHE A 137 7.65 -5.08 15.38
CA PHE A 137 7.45 -6.51 15.54
C PHE A 137 6.13 -6.77 16.28
N ASP A 138 5.30 -7.63 15.70
CA ASP A 138 4.04 -8.10 16.27
C ASP A 138 4.30 -9.39 17.06
N ASN A 139 4.39 -9.26 18.39
CA ASN A 139 4.62 -10.40 19.28
C ASN A 139 3.50 -11.44 19.22
N ARG A 140 2.26 -11.04 18.93
CA ARG A 140 1.12 -11.98 18.91
C ARG A 140 1.17 -12.83 17.65
N ALA A 141 1.47 -12.20 16.52
CA ALA A 141 1.58 -12.89 15.23
C ALA A 141 2.99 -13.45 14.97
N ASN A 142 3.96 -13.17 15.83
CA ASN A 142 5.38 -13.51 15.63
C ASN A 142 5.92 -13.07 14.26
N THR A 143 5.55 -11.86 13.81
CA THR A 143 5.87 -11.32 12.48
C THR A 143 6.29 -9.85 12.55
N SER A 144 7.16 -9.42 11.65
CA SER A 144 7.57 -8.02 11.52
C SER A 144 6.80 -7.31 10.41
N TRP A 145 6.61 -6.00 10.55
CA TRP A 145 6.40 -5.15 9.38
C TRP A 145 7.74 -5.01 8.64
N GLN A 146 7.68 -5.13 7.32
CA GLN A 146 8.83 -5.16 6.43
C GLN A 146 8.71 -4.07 5.37
N LEU A 147 9.82 -3.39 5.10
CA LEU A 147 9.97 -2.54 3.93
C LEU A 147 10.90 -3.24 2.93
N VAL A 148 10.44 -3.44 1.71
CA VAL A 148 11.21 -4.11 0.67
C VAL A 148 11.61 -3.09 -0.39
N SER A 149 12.90 -2.96 -0.70
CA SER A 149 13.42 -1.98 -1.65
C SER A 149 12.80 -2.16 -3.04
N TRP A 150 12.86 -1.11 -3.85
CA TRP A 150 12.62 -1.23 -5.28
C TRP A 150 13.76 -2.02 -5.92
N LYS A 151 13.47 -2.73 -7.01
CA LYS A 151 14.46 -3.45 -7.79
C LYS A 151 15.47 -2.49 -8.42
N ASN A 152 14.98 -1.35 -8.93
CA ASN A 152 15.79 -0.21 -9.36
C ASN A 152 14.90 1.06 -9.45
N PRO A 153 15.45 2.26 -9.72
CA PRO A 153 14.66 3.50 -9.76
C PRO A 153 13.50 3.52 -10.77
N MET A 154 13.54 2.69 -11.81
CA MET A 154 12.51 2.61 -12.86
C MET A 154 11.61 1.37 -12.73
N ASP A 155 11.89 0.50 -11.75
CA ASP A 155 11.14 -0.74 -11.53
C ASP A 155 10.82 -0.88 -10.03
N PRO A 156 9.58 -0.58 -9.63
CA PRO A 156 9.18 -0.59 -8.25
C PRO A 156 8.91 -2.00 -7.74
N SER A 157 9.05 -3.06 -8.55
CA SER A 157 8.91 -4.44 -8.06
C SER A 157 9.87 -4.73 -6.90
N PRO A 158 9.59 -5.76 -6.07
CA PRO A 158 10.47 -6.15 -4.97
C PRO A 158 11.92 -6.32 -5.43
N GLY A 159 12.83 -5.58 -4.80
CA GLY A 159 14.27 -5.66 -5.00
C GLY A 159 14.96 -6.50 -3.93
N ASP A 160 16.28 -6.42 -3.91
CA ASP A 160 17.14 -7.32 -3.13
C ASP A 160 17.26 -6.94 -1.65
N TYR A 161 16.66 -5.85 -1.16
CA TYR A 161 16.87 -5.39 0.22
C TYR A 161 15.58 -5.33 1.01
N ILE A 162 15.66 -5.74 2.27
CA ILE A 162 14.56 -5.65 3.23
C ILE A 162 15.02 -4.95 4.52
N MET A 163 14.14 -4.11 5.06
CA MET A 163 14.32 -3.50 6.38
C MET A 163 13.16 -3.91 7.29
N MET A 164 13.48 -4.40 8.48
CA MET A 164 12.49 -4.80 9.48
C MET A 164 13.05 -4.74 10.91
N ILE A 165 12.16 -4.80 11.89
CA ILE A 165 12.53 -5.01 13.30
C ILE A 165 12.40 -6.49 13.63
N ARG A 166 13.48 -7.13 14.09
CA ARG A 166 13.44 -8.53 14.56
C ARG A 166 13.40 -8.58 16.08
N ALA A 167 12.58 -9.47 16.63
CA ALA A 167 12.72 -9.91 18.01
C ALA A 167 13.92 -10.85 18.13
N LEU A 168 14.71 -10.69 19.19
CA LEU A 168 15.78 -11.63 19.50
C LEU A 168 15.27 -12.71 20.45
N PRO A 169 15.80 -13.94 20.35
CA PRO A 169 15.71 -14.89 21.45
C PRO A 169 16.37 -14.26 22.68
N ILE A 170 15.63 -14.13 23.78
CA ILE A 170 16.20 -13.81 25.08
C ILE A 170 16.85 -15.11 25.58
N PRO A 171 18.14 -15.12 25.98
CA PRO A 171 18.67 -16.21 26.78
C PRO A 171 17.78 -16.41 28.03
N ASP A 172 17.70 -17.62 28.58
CA ASP A 172 16.86 -17.86 29.77
C ASP A 172 17.31 -16.95 30.93
N ASP A 173 16.56 -15.87 31.15
CA ASP A 173 16.72 -15.00 32.31
C ASP A 173 15.81 -15.56 33.43
N ASP A 174 16.41 -16.04 34.52
CA ASP A 174 15.73 -16.63 35.70
C ASP A 174 14.72 -15.69 36.40
N GLU A 175 14.49 -14.48 35.90
CA GLU A 175 13.65 -13.45 36.54
C GLU A 175 12.20 -13.38 36.04
N GLY A 176 11.82 -14.13 35.00
CA GLY A 176 10.42 -14.14 34.52
C GLY A 176 9.92 -12.80 33.97
N ILE A 177 10.83 -11.86 33.68
CA ILE A 177 10.53 -10.57 33.05
C ILE A 177 10.82 -10.69 31.54
N LEU A 178 9.80 -10.46 30.71
CA LEU A 178 9.93 -10.42 29.25
C LEU A 178 10.65 -9.14 28.81
N HIS A 179 11.98 -9.20 28.66
CA HIS A 179 12.77 -8.16 28.02
C HIS A 179 12.79 -8.34 26.49
N ILE A 180 11.91 -7.66 25.76
CA ILE A 180 11.96 -7.69 24.29
C ILE A 180 13.13 -6.82 23.83
N LEU A 181 14.25 -7.45 23.48
CA LEU A 181 15.32 -6.80 22.73
C LEU A 181 14.95 -6.83 21.24
N SER A 182 14.62 -5.66 20.70
CA SER A 182 14.36 -5.47 19.28
C SER A 182 15.51 -4.72 18.62
N ARG A 183 15.94 -5.15 17.43
CA ARG A 183 17.02 -4.49 16.66
C ARG A 183 16.53 -4.13 15.26
N TRP A 184 17.00 -2.98 14.76
CA TRP A 184 16.92 -2.68 13.33
C TRP A 184 17.71 -3.73 12.57
N HIS A 185 17.10 -4.29 11.53
CA HIS A 185 17.72 -5.29 10.69
C HIS A 185 17.54 -4.89 9.23
N MET A 186 18.65 -4.81 8.51
CA MET A 186 18.67 -4.66 7.07
C MET A 186 19.49 -5.82 6.49
N GLU A 187 18.94 -6.51 5.52
CA GLU A 187 19.63 -7.61 4.86
C GLU A 187 19.31 -7.65 3.37
N ARG A 188 20.17 -8.37 2.65
CA ARG A 188 19.92 -8.73 1.26
C ARG A 188 19.15 -10.04 1.22
N ILE A 189 18.08 -10.11 0.43
CA ILE A 189 17.28 -11.33 0.20
C ILE A 189 17.72 -12.10 -1.05
#